data_AF-A0A7J3YU12-F1
#
_entry.id   AF-A0A7J3YU12-F1
#
_cell.length_a   1.000
_cell.length_b   1.000
_cell.length_c   1.000
_cell.angle_alpha   90.00
_cell.angle_beta   90.00
_cell.angle_gamma   90.00
#
_symmetry.space_group_name_H-M   'P 1'
#
loop_
_entity.id
_entity.type
_entity.pdbx_description
1 polymer ?
#
loop_
_entity_poly.entity_id
_entity_poly.type
_entity_poly.pdbx_seq_one_letter_code
_entity_poly.pdbx_strand_id
1 'polypeptide(L)'
;MQMIITCRCCKVKPKIYVVAFAPTSPHRLVDLAKVAYSFDFVDSFITVRPMGLAAQSGVPEVFKIAYKCGKSFLILANLRELKEILNIDMLIFILQNRKDVQD
;
A
#
# COMPACT_ATOMS: atom_id res chain seq x y z
N MET A 1 33.42 -27.34 -7.61
CA MET A 1 32.06 -27.17 -7.05
C MET A 1 31.37 -26.11 -7.90
N GLN A 2 30.53 -26.55 -8.83
CA GLN A 2 30.05 -25.77 -9.97
C GLN A 2 28.74 -25.06 -9.58
N MET A 3 28.78 -23.75 -9.38
CA MET A 3 27.58 -22.96 -9.11
C MET A 3 26.98 -22.51 -10.45
N ILE A 4 25.92 -23.19 -10.87
CA ILE A 4 25.15 -22.89 -12.07
C ILE A 4 24.38 -21.59 -11.83
N ILE A 5 24.82 -20.49 -12.43
CA ILE A 5 24.03 -19.26 -12.55
C ILE A 5 22.95 -19.53 -13.60
N THR A 6 21.78 -20.01 -13.16
CA THR A 6 20.61 -20.01 -14.04
C THR A 6 20.07 -18.59 -14.13
N CYS A 7 20.50 -17.86 -15.15
CA CYS A 7 19.90 -16.59 -15.54
C CYS A 7 18.55 -16.89 -16.19
N ARG A 8 17.48 -16.96 -15.38
CA ARG A 8 16.11 -16.93 -15.93
C ARG A 8 15.74 -15.48 -16.17
N CYS A 9 15.70 -15.13 -17.46
CA CYS A 9 15.06 -13.96 -18.05
C CYS A 9 13.89 -13.45 -17.21
N CYS A 10 14.14 -12.42 -16.39
CA CYS A 10 13.20 -11.92 -15.41
C CYS A 10 12.22 -10.97 -16.11
N LYS A 11 11.10 -11.50 -16.63
CA LYS A 11 9.94 -10.67 -16.97
C LYS A 11 9.38 -10.14 -15.66
N VAL A 12 9.83 -8.96 -15.25
CA VAL A 12 9.35 -8.27 -14.06
C VAL A 12 7.88 -7.94 -14.31
N LYS A 13 6.96 -8.66 -13.64
CA LYS A 13 5.56 -8.25 -13.61
C LYS A 13 5.49 -6.88 -12.93
N PRO A 14 4.74 -5.90 -13.46
CA PRO A 14 4.62 -4.61 -12.81
C PRO A 14 3.96 -4.81 -11.45
N LYS A 15 4.68 -4.49 -10.37
CA LYS A 15 4.15 -4.58 -9.02
C LYS A 15 3.35 -3.32 -8.73
N ILE A 16 2.07 -3.48 -8.43
CA ILE A 16 1.20 -2.35 -8.12
C ILE A 16 1.06 -2.26 -6.61
N TYR A 17 1.45 -1.11 -6.08
CA TYR A 17 1.35 -0.79 -4.66
C TYR A 17 0.21 0.19 -4.44
N VAL A 18 -0.73 -0.16 -3.58
CA VAL A 18 -1.82 0.74 -3.19
C VAL A 18 -1.41 1.46 -1.91
N VAL A 19 -1.43 2.79 -1.94
CA VAL A 19 -0.91 3.63 -0.85
C VAL A 19 -2.04 4.49 -0.27
N ALA A 20 -2.27 4.38 1.04
CA ALA A 20 -3.15 5.27 1.79
C ALA A 20 -2.32 6.33 2.54
N PHE A 21 -2.44 7.60 2.14
CA PHE A 21 -1.75 8.70 2.82
C PHE A 21 -2.61 9.28 3.94
N ALA A 22 -2.03 9.32 5.13
CA ALA A 22 -2.56 9.97 6.32
C ALA A 22 -4.04 9.62 6.67
N PRO A 23 -4.44 8.34 6.67
CA PRO A 23 -5.80 7.96 7.01
C PRO A 23 -6.13 8.33 8.46
N THR A 24 -7.32 8.89 8.68
CA THR A 24 -7.85 9.24 10.01
C THR A 24 -8.96 8.31 10.49
N SER A 25 -9.76 7.78 9.55
CA SER A 25 -10.87 6.87 9.84
C SER A 25 -10.42 5.40 9.75
N PRO A 26 -10.59 4.59 10.81
CA PRO A 26 -10.24 3.17 10.79
C PRO A 26 -11.09 2.39 9.78
N HIS A 27 -12.40 2.66 9.70
CA HIS A 27 -13.31 1.99 8.77
C HIS A 27 -12.89 2.18 7.32
N ARG A 28 -12.56 3.41 6.92
CA ARG A 28 -12.10 3.70 5.55
C ARG A 28 -10.80 2.98 5.21
N LEU A 29 -9.88 2.88 6.18
CA LEU A 29 -8.61 2.19 5.97
C LEU A 29 -8.82 0.68 5.76
N VAL A 30 -9.69 0.08 6.56
CA VAL A 30 -10.04 -1.34 6.49
C VAL A 30 -10.76 -1.68 5.19
N ASP A 31 -11.73 -0.87 4.78
CA ASP A 31 -12.46 -1.09 3.54
C ASP A 31 -11.55 -0.90 2.32
N LEU A 32 -10.66 0.09 2.35
CA LEU A 32 -9.65 0.27 1.31
C LEU A 32 -8.69 -0.94 1.22
N ALA A 33 -8.28 -1.49 2.36
CA ALA A 33 -7.45 -2.70 2.39
C ALA A 33 -8.19 -3.92 1.81
N LYS A 34 -9.47 -4.13 2.16
CA LYS A 34 -10.28 -5.22 1.59
C LYS A 34 -10.37 -5.09 0.06
N VAL A 35 -10.65 -3.88 -0.44
CA VAL A 35 -10.73 -3.59 -1.86
C VAL A 35 -9.37 -3.82 -2.53
N ALA A 36 -8.29 -3.28 -1.98
CA ALA A 36 -6.93 -3.46 -2.50
C ALA A 36 -6.56 -4.94 -2.60
N TYR A 37 -6.84 -5.73 -1.56
CA TYR A 37 -6.51 -7.15 -1.55
C TYR A 37 -7.43 -8.03 -2.39
N SER A 38 -8.60 -7.52 -2.78
CA SER A 38 -9.50 -8.21 -3.72
C SER A 38 -8.94 -8.28 -5.15
N PHE A 39 -7.94 -7.45 -5.47
CA PHE A 39 -7.26 -7.47 -6.76
C PHE A 39 -5.97 -8.31 -6.72
N ASP A 40 -5.83 -9.27 -7.65
CA ASP A 40 -4.67 -10.16 -7.72
C ASP A 40 -3.37 -9.48 -8.18
N PHE A 41 -3.49 -8.34 -8.87
CA PHE A 41 -2.34 -7.55 -9.32
C PHE A 41 -1.77 -6.60 -8.26
N VAL A 42 -2.45 -6.46 -7.12
CA VAL A 42 -1.96 -5.65 -6.00
C VAL A 42 -1.07 -6.53 -5.13
N ASP A 43 0.24 -6.28 -5.19
CA ASP A 43 1.25 -7.00 -4.41
C ASP A 43 1.20 -6.61 -2.93
N SER A 44 1.02 -5.32 -2.63
CA SER A 44 1.06 -4.84 -1.24
C SER A 44 0.20 -3.60 -1.05
N PHE A 45 -0.35 -3.48 0.16
CA PHE A 45 -1.02 -2.27 0.63
C PHE A 45 -0.11 -1.54 1.62
N ILE A 46 0.02 -0.22 1.46
CA ILE A 46 0.96 0.60 2.23
C ILE A 46 0.17 1.73 2.87
N THR A 47 0.38 1.96 4.16
CA THR A 47 -0.17 3.13 4.84
C THR A 47 0.93 4.06 5.28
N VAL A 48 0.82 5.33 4.90
CA VAL A 48 1.79 6.37 5.26
C VAL A 48 1.19 7.28 6.31
N ARG A 49 1.89 7.45 7.42
CA ARG A 49 1.52 8.35 8.51
C ARG A 49 0.08 8.16 8.98
N PRO A 50 -0.38 6.94 9.34
CA PRO A 50 -1.71 6.77 9.90
C PRO A 50 -1.88 7.64 11.15
N MET A 51 -3.06 8.26 11.32
CA MET A 51 -3.32 9.19 12.42
C MET A 51 -4.58 8.81 13.20
N GLY A 52 -4.62 9.19 14.48
CA GLY A 52 -5.80 9.02 15.34
C GLY A 52 -6.24 7.55 15.46
N LEU A 53 -7.54 7.32 15.33
CA LEU A 53 -8.15 6.00 15.46
C LEU A 53 -7.73 5.02 14.34
N ALA A 54 -7.39 5.53 13.15
CA ALA A 54 -6.88 4.67 12.08
C ALA A 54 -5.53 4.05 12.46
N ALA A 55 -4.65 4.78 13.14
CA ALA A 55 -3.38 4.23 13.63
C ALA A 55 -3.58 3.23 14.77
N GLN A 56 -4.49 3.52 15.68
CA GLN A 56 -4.69 2.72 16.90
C GLN A 56 -5.47 1.43 16.66
N SER A 57 -6.56 1.49 15.87
CA SER A 57 -7.46 0.37 15.61
C SER A 57 -7.40 -0.13 14.17
N GLY A 58 -7.37 0.79 13.20
CA GLY A 58 -7.40 0.45 11.78
C GLY A 58 -6.17 -0.31 11.31
N VAL A 59 -4.97 0.11 11.71
CA VAL A 59 -3.70 -0.53 11.34
C VAL A 59 -3.64 -2.00 11.81
N PRO A 60 -3.92 -2.33 13.10
CA PRO A 60 -4.02 -3.72 13.53
C PRO A 60 -5.06 -4.55 12.77
N GLU A 61 -6.21 -3.98 12.43
CA GLU A 61 -7.25 -4.68 11.66
C GLU A 61 -6.79 -5.00 10.24
N VAL A 62 -6.18 -4.03 9.56
CA VAL A 62 -5.62 -4.22 8.22
C VAL A 62 -4.50 -5.26 8.24
N PHE A 63 -3.67 -5.28 9.28
CA PHE A 63 -2.61 -6.27 9.44
C PHE A 63 -3.18 -7.69 9.54
N LYS A 64 -4.28 -7.88 10.30
CA LYS A 64 -4.98 -9.17 10.38
C LYS A 64 -5.53 -9.61 9.02
N ILE A 65 -6.09 -8.68 8.25
CA ILE A 65 -6.61 -8.97 6.89
C ILE A 65 -5.46 -9.36 5.96
N ALA A 66 -4.37 -8.60 5.96
CA ALA A 66 -3.20 -8.86 5.14
C ALA A 66 -2.63 -10.27 5.42
N TYR A 67 -2.50 -10.63 6.69
CA TYR A 67 -2.04 -11.94 7.12
C TYR A 67 -2.96 -13.07 6.63
N LYS A 68 -4.28 -12.89 6.72
CA LYS A 68 -5.26 -13.86 6.21
C LYS A 68 -5.18 -14.02 4.69
N CYS A 69 -4.90 -12.95 3.96
CA CYS A 69 -4.79 -12.95 2.51
C CYS A 69 -3.41 -13.41 2.00
N GLY A 70 -2.42 -13.63 2.89
CA GLY A 70 -1.05 -13.93 2.50
C GLY A 70 -0.36 -12.80 1.71
N LYS A 71 -0.85 -11.55 1.86
CA LYS A 71 -0.32 -10.36 1.18
C LYS A 71 0.45 -9.49 2.19
N SER A 72 1.40 -8.71 1.70
CA SER A 72 2.20 -7.83 2.55
C SER A 72 1.47 -6.51 2.83
N PHE A 73 1.64 -6.03 4.06
CA PHE A 73 1.18 -4.73 4.53
C PHE A 73 2.36 -3.97 5.14
N LEU A 74 2.56 -2.72 4.71
CA LEU A 74 3.65 -1.89 5.20
C LEU A 74 3.12 -0.59 5.79
N ILE A 75 3.72 -0.17 6.90
CA ILE A 75 3.39 1.08 7.57
C ILE A 75 4.64 1.95 7.53
N LEU A 76 4.51 3.14 6.95
CA LEU A 76 5.59 4.10 6.78
C LEU A 76 5.29 5.37 7.54
N ALA A 77 6.32 6.03 8.06
CA ALA A 77 6.14 7.31 8.74
C ALA A 77 6.10 8.47 7.73
N ASN A 78 6.85 8.36 6.62
CA ASN A 78 7.00 9.41 5.64
C ASN A 78 6.83 8.93 4.18
N LEU A 79 6.45 9.86 3.29
CA LEU A 79 6.38 9.61 1.85
C LEU A 79 7.77 9.42 1.21
N ARG A 80 8.84 9.94 1.84
CA ARG A 80 10.22 9.72 1.36
C ARG A 80 10.64 8.26 1.44
N GLU A 81 10.25 7.59 2.51
CA GLU A 81 10.53 6.16 2.73
C GLU A 81 9.92 5.27 1.63
N LEU A 82 8.81 5.69 1.00
CA LEU A 82 8.23 4.95 -0.13
C LEU A 82 9.22 4.79 -1.28
N LYS A 83 9.93 5.87 -1.63
CA LYS A 83 10.88 5.83 -2.74
C LYS A 83 12.11 5.00 -2.40
N GLU A 84 12.59 5.12 -1.16
CA GLU A 84 13.77 4.41 -0.67
C GLU A 84 13.53 2.90 -0.57
N ILE A 85 12.36 2.48 -0.07
CA ILE A 85 12.07 1.07 0.21
C ILE A 85 11.56 0.34 -1.04
N LEU A 86 10.71 0.98 -1.85
CA LEU A 86 9.98 0.31 -2.93
C LEU A 86 10.56 0.56 -4.33
N ASN A 87 11.61 1.37 -4.45
CA ASN A 87 12.29 1.70 -5.71
C ASN A 87 11.29 1.95 -6.86
N ILE A 88 10.39 2.91 -6.63
CA ILE A 88 9.20 3.14 -7.46
C ILE A 88 9.57 3.93 -8.71
N ASP A 89 9.29 3.39 -9.89
CA ASP A 89 9.50 4.06 -11.18
C ASP A 89 8.48 5.18 -11.44
N MET A 90 7.21 4.97 -11.05
CA MET A 90 6.11 5.90 -11.29
C MET A 90 5.17 5.98 -10.09
N LEU A 91 4.90 7.19 -9.63
CA LEU A 91 4.02 7.46 -8.50
C LEU A 91 2.86 8.34 -8.93
N ILE A 92 1.64 7.82 -8.79
CA ILE A 92 0.40 8.50 -9.20
C ILE A 92 -0.36 8.93 -7.94
N PHE A 93 -0.62 10.22 -7.81
CA PHE A 93 -1.45 10.75 -6.75
C PHE A 93 -2.89 10.94 -7.25
N ILE A 94 -3.83 10.27 -6.58
CA ILE A 94 -5.27 10.50 -6.81
C ILE A 94 -5.72 11.58 -5.83
N LEU A 95 -5.86 12.81 -6.33
CA LEU A 95 -6.35 13.94 -5.55
C LEU A 95 -7.81 14.19 -5.91
N GLN A 96 -8.68 14.23 -4.90
CA GLN A 96 -10.02 14.75 -5.09
C GLN A 96 -9.94 16.28 -5.11
N ASN A 97 -10.15 16.88 -6.27
CA ASN A 97 -10.34 18.31 -6.37
C ASN A 97 -11.69 18.66 -5.74
N ARG A 98 -11.71 19.08 -4.48
CA ARG A 98 -12.89 19.74 -3.92
C ARG A 98 -12.99 21.11 -4.58
N LYS A 99 -13.78 21.21 -5.65
CA LYS A 99 -14.36 22.50 -6.03
C LYS A 99 -15.44 22.77 -5.00
N ASP A 100 -15.12 23.56 -3.99
CA ASP A 100 -16.15 24.15 -3.13
C ASP A 100 -17.03 25.02 -4.03
N VAL A 101 -18.27 24.56 -4.26
CA VAL A 101 -19.37 25.40 -4.73
C VAL A 101 -19.65 26.35 -3.56
N GLN A 102 -19.13 27.58 -3.65
CA GLN A 102 -19.58 28.70 -2.83
C GLN A 102 -20.87 29.21 -3.46
N ASP A 103 -22.01 28.81 -2.88
CA ASP A 103 -23.25 29.58 -2.98
C ASP A 103 -23.19 30.79 -2.02
#